data_AF-A0A8R1EH87-F1
#
_entry.id   AF-A0A8R1EH87-F1
#
_cell.length_a   1.000
_cell.length_b   1.000
_cell.length_c   1.000
_cell.angle_alpha   90.00
_cell.angle_beta   90.00
_cell.angle_gamma   90.00
#
_symmetry.space_group_name_H-M   'P 1'
#
loop_
_entity.id
_entity.type
_entity.pdbx_description
1 polymer ?
#
loop_
_entity_poly.entity_id
_entity_poly.type
_entity_poly.pdbx_seq_one_letter_code
_entity_poly.pdbx_strand_id
1 'polypeptide(L)'
;MLASNTKDVAAEFLFIICKRSVSRMIKYVGFGHSAGHLANCGLLGQINAPKHASDSEDSETEEYNAVRNTVNPVTGAVYPPEHGHGMDGMSEEQKQYEAIQLVQAMDKLMASGIVKPGTIGEDGKVREVSHVLELIKNAPENSDSDSD
;
A
#
# COMPACT_ATOMS: atom_id res chain seq x y z
N MET A 1 -31.71 -8.49 17.06
CA MET A 1 -30.70 -8.18 16.03
C MET A 1 -30.56 -6.67 15.93
N LEU A 2 -29.55 -6.06 16.54
CA LEU A 2 -29.26 -4.61 16.42
C LEU A 2 -27.78 -4.32 16.78
N ALA A 3 -26.87 -5.15 16.25
CA ALA A 3 -25.43 -5.00 16.44
C ALA A 3 -24.72 -4.41 15.20
N SER A 4 -25.43 -4.16 14.10
CA SER A 4 -24.85 -3.66 12.85
C SER A 4 -24.66 -2.15 12.80
N ASN A 5 -25.38 -1.36 13.61
CA ASN A 5 -25.47 0.08 13.37
C ASN A 5 -24.36 0.92 14.00
N THR A 6 -23.67 0.47 15.05
CA THR A 6 -22.71 1.31 15.78
C THR A 6 -21.50 1.68 14.92
N LYS A 7 -20.96 0.72 14.17
CA LYS A 7 -19.81 0.95 13.27
C LYS A 7 -20.17 1.89 12.12
N ASP A 8 -21.37 1.76 11.57
CA ASP A 8 -21.81 2.55 10.43
C ASP A 8 -22.10 3.99 10.86
N VAL A 9 -22.72 4.17 12.04
CA VAL A 9 -22.94 5.50 12.65
C VAL A 9 -21.61 6.15 13.04
N ALA A 10 -20.67 5.40 13.61
CA ALA A 10 -19.34 5.92 13.93
C ALA A 10 -18.57 6.35 12.67
N ALA A 11 -18.62 5.54 11.60
CA ALA A 11 -17.99 5.86 10.34
C ALA A 11 -18.62 7.09 9.66
N GLU A 12 -19.95 7.19 9.64
CA GLU A 12 -20.66 8.37 9.11
C GLU A 12 -20.33 9.63 9.93
N PHE A 13 -20.29 9.52 11.25
CA PHE A 13 -19.91 10.63 12.13
C PHE A 13 -18.49 11.13 11.84
N LEU A 14 -17.51 10.22 11.75
CA LEU A 14 -16.13 10.56 11.38
C LEU A 14 -16.06 11.15 9.96
N PHE A 15 -16.86 10.65 9.02
CA PHE A 15 -16.90 11.16 7.66
C PHE A 15 -17.46 12.59 7.59
N ILE A 16 -18.46 12.91 8.41
CA ILE A 16 -18.98 14.28 8.57
C ILE A 16 -17.92 15.22 9.15
N ILE A 17 -17.19 14.79 10.20
CA ILE A 17 -16.05 15.56 10.75
C ILE A 17 -14.99 15.80 9.66
N CYS A 18 -14.78 14.80 8.81
CA CYS A 18 -13.90 14.90 7.65
C CYS A 18 -14.50 15.73 6.48
N LYS A 19 -15.51 16.58 6.74
CA LYS A 19 -16.19 17.41 5.73
C LYS A 19 -16.69 16.61 4.52
N ARG A 20 -16.98 15.32 4.71
CA ARG A 20 -17.31 14.35 3.64
C ARG A 20 -16.24 14.24 2.54
N SER A 21 -14.97 14.55 2.86
CA SER A 21 -13.84 14.38 1.96
C SER A 21 -13.23 12.98 2.14
N VAL A 22 -13.16 12.22 1.03
CA VAL A 22 -12.54 10.88 0.99
C VAL A 22 -11.06 10.97 1.37
N SER A 23 -10.34 11.93 0.79
CA SER A 23 -8.91 12.13 1.07
C SER A 23 -8.66 12.45 2.54
N ARG A 24 -9.53 13.28 3.16
CA ARG A 24 -9.42 13.64 4.58
C ARG A 24 -9.73 12.47 5.50
N MET A 25 -10.76 11.68 5.18
CA MET A 25 -11.11 10.47 5.91
C MET A 25 -9.95 9.48 5.93
N ILE A 26 -9.35 9.19 4.77
CA ILE A 26 -8.18 8.31 4.65
C ILE A 26 -6.99 8.86 5.42
N LYS A 27 -6.75 10.19 5.36
CA LYS A 27 -5.65 10.85 6.06
C LYS A 27 -5.69 10.63 7.58
N TYR A 28 -6.86 10.70 8.20
CA TYR A 28 -7.01 10.62 9.66
C TYR A 28 -7.32 9.22 10.17
N VAL A 29 -8.01 8.40 9.37
CA VAL A 29 -8.54 7.10 9.81
C VAL A 29 -7.79 5.93 9.16
N GLY A 30 -7.13 6.14 8.03
CA GLY A 30 -6.54 5.11 7.19
C GLY A 30 -7.54 4.50 6.21
N PHE A 31 -7.04 4.08 5.05
CA PHE A 31 -7.85 3.47 4.01
C PHE A 31 -8.51 2.16 4.48
N GLY A 32 -7.80 1.29 5.19
CA GLY A 32 -8.34 0.00 5.62
C GLY A 32 -9.57 0.14 6.54
N HIS A 33 -9.51 1.06 7.50
CA HIS A 33 -10.62 1.34 8.41
C HIS A 33 -11.80 2.04 7.71
N SER A 34 -11.54 2.87 6.70
CA SER A 34 -12.58 3.60 5.97
C SER A 34 -13.14 2.86 4.76
N ALA A 35 -12.44 1.84 4.24
CA ALA A 35 -12.74 1.17 2.98
C ALA A 35 -14.17 0.61 2.94
N GLY A 36 -14.63 -0.03 4.03
CA GLY A 36 -16.00 -0.56 4.09
C GLY A 36 -17.06 0.53 4.00
N HIS A 37 -16.86 1.64 4.68
CA HIS A 37 -17.78 2.78 4.63
C HIS A 37 -17.77 3.45 3.26
N LEU A 38 -16.58 3.70 2.69
CA LEU A 38 -16.41 4.28 1.36
C LEU A 38 -17.00 3.38 0.27
N ALA A 39 -16.88 2.05 0.40
CA ALA A 39 -17.50 1.09 -0.50
C ALA A 39 -19.03 1.16 -0.44
N ASN A 40 -19.61 1.17 0.77
CA ASN A 40 -21.06 1.28 0.96
C ASN A 40 -21.62 2.59 0.39
N CYS A 41 -20.85 3.67 0.45
CA CYS A 41 -21.21 4.97 -0.11
C CYS A 41 -20.92 5.09 -1.62
N GLY A 42 -20.29 4.09 -2.25
CA GLY A 42 -19.92 4.13 -3.68
C GLY A 42 -18.78 5.12 -4.01
N LEU A 43 -17.96 5.47 -3.03
CA LEU A 43 -16.94 6.54 -3.14
C LEU A 43 -15.51 6.02 -3.43
N LEU A 44 -15.32 4.71 -3.64
CA LEU A 44 -13.99 4.13 -3.92
C LEU A 44 -13.34 4.74 -5.18
N GLY A 45 -14.12 5.12 -6.19
CA GLY A 45 -13.61 5.79 -7.39
C GLY A 45 -13.02 7.18 -7.14
N GLN A 46 -13.32 7.79 -5.99
CA GLN A 46 -12.85 9.13 -5.62
C GLN A 46 -11.56 9.12 -4.81
N ILE A 47 -10.99 7.95 -4.50
CA ILE A 47 -9.73 7.85 -3.73
C ILE A 47 -8.58 8.57 -4.44
N ASN A 48 -8.56 8.47 -5.77
CA ASN A 48 -7.56 9.13 -6.63
C ASN A 48 -8.06 10.46 -7.21
N ALA A 49 -9.19 10.98 -6.74
CA ALA A 49 -9.69 12.27 -7.20
C ALA A 49 -8.71 13.38 -6.76
N PRO A 50 -8.44 14.38 -7.63
CA PRO A 50 -7.61 15.51 -7.26
C PRO A 50 -8.25 16.26 -6.08
N LYS A 51 -7.42 16.73 -5.15
CA LYS A 51 -7.87 17.55 -4.00
C LYS A 51 -8.70 18.73 -4.51
N HIS A 52 -9.92 18.89 -4.00
CA HIS A 52 -10.74 20.06 -4.33
C HIS A 52 -10.19 21.31 -3.64
N ALA A 53 -10.24 22.47 -4.30
CA ALA A 53 -9.80 23.75 -3.70
C ALA A 53 -10.56 24.14 -2.41
N SER A 54 -11.77 23.59 -2.22
CA SER A 54 -12.56 23.75 -1.00
C SER A 54 -12.11 22.83 0.15
N ASP A 55 -11.20 21.90 -0.10
CA ASP A 55 -10.66 20.97 0.90
C ASP A 55 -9.54 21.64 1.73
N SER A 56 -9.81 22.90 2.10
CA SER A 56 -8.88 23.92 2.62
C SER A 56 -7.78 23.37 3.52
N GLU A 57 -6.57 23.92 3.32
CA GLU A 57 -5.30 23.65 4.01
C GLU A 57 -5.33 23.80 5.55
N ASP A 58 -6.41 24.36 6.10
CA ASP A 58 -6.69 24.58 7.53
C ASP A 58 -6.83 23.29 8.37
N SER A 59 -6.31 22.17 7.90
CA SER A 59 -6.26 20.91 8.65
C SER A 59 -4.96 20.16 8.45
N GLU A 60 -4.00 20.74 7.74
CA GLU A 60 -2.63 20.25 7.73
C GLU A 60 -1.92 20.95 8.90
N THR A 61 -2.11 20.41 10.11
CA THR A 61 -1.40 20.89 11.30
C THR A 61 0.10 20.73 11.08
N GLU A 62 0.90 21.64 11.66
CA GLU A 62 2.36 21.58 11.58
C GLU A 62 2.90 20.21 12.04
N GLU A 63 2.29 19.65 13.08
CA GLU A 63 2.56 18.30 13.59
C GLU A 63 2.32 17.20 12.54
N TYR A 64 1.20 17.24 11.81
CA TYR A 64 0.92 16.24 10.77
C TYR A 64 1.93 16.35 9.62
N ASN A 65 2.31 17.57 9.23
CA ASN A 65 3.29 17.76 8.16
C ASN A 65 4.67 17.22 8.52
N ALA A 66 5.05 17.26 9.80
CA ALA A 66 6.30 16.66 10.28
C ALA A 66 6.34 15.13 10.12
N VAL A 67 5.19 14.45 10.25
CA VAL A 67 5.09 12.97 10.23
C VAL A 67 4.42 12.42 8.97
N ARG A 68 3.99 13.27 8.03
CA ARG A 68 3.24 12.85 6.83
C ARG A 68 3.89 11.69 6.08
N ASN A 69 5.23 11.68 6.01
CA ASN A 69 5.98 10.66 5.28
C ASN A 69 6.13 9.34 6.05
N THR A 70 5.80 9.31 7.34
CA THR A 70 5.89 8.11 8.19
C THR A 70 4.52 7.50 8.50
N VAL A 71 3.42 8.18 8.18
CA VAL A 71 2.06 7.68 8.34
C VAL A 71 1.77 6.61 7.29
N ASN A 72 1.34 5.43 7.72
CA ASN A 72 0.86 4.39 6.81
C ASN A 72 -0.53 4.76 6.29
N PRO A 73 -0.72 4.89 4.95
CA PRO A 73 -2.00 5.33 4.38
C PRO A 73 -3.13 4.29 4.51
N VAL A 74 -2.79 3.02 4.75
CA VAL A 74 -3.76 1.94 4.95
C VAL A 74 -4.26 1.93 6.38
N THR A 75 -3.35 1.95 7.36
CA THR A 75 -3.72 1.83 8.78
C THR A 75 -3.98 3.18 9.45
N GLY A 76 -3.46 4.28 8.90
CA GLY A 76 -3.48 5.60 9.53
C GLY A 76 -2.48 5.74 10.69
N ALA A 77 -1.70 4.70 10.98
CA ALA A 77 -0.78 4.69 12.11
C ALA A 77 0.60 5.26 11.73
N VAL A 78 1.25 5.92 12.70
CA VAL A 78 2.68 6.24 12.65
C VAL A 78 3.41 5.11 13.35
N TYR A 79 4.26 4.43 12.61
CA TYR A 79 5.11 3.37 13.12
C TYR A 79 6.44 4.00 13.60
N PRO A 80 6.92 3.68 14.81
CA PRO A 80 8.30 3.98 15.22
C PRO A 80 9.33 3.72 14.10
N PRO A 81 10.43 4.49 14.02
CA PRO A 81 11.45 4.27 12.99
C PRO A 81 12.06 2.86 13.05
N GLU A 82 12.06 2.25 14.24
CA GLU A 82 12.68 0.97 14.56
C GLU A 82 11.69 -0.20 14.44
N HIS A 83 10.92 -0.25 13.35
CA HIS A 83 10.37 -1.54 12.94
C HIS A 83 11.55 -2.26 12.32
N GLY A 84 12.28 -3.03 13.14
CA GLY A 84 13.44 -3.79 12.70
C GLY A 84 13.20 -4.53 11.39
N HIS A 85 14.27 -4.99 10.75
CA HIS A 85 14.09 -5.79 9.54
C HIS A 85 13.16 -6.96 9.87
N GLY A 86 12.21 -7.28 8.98
CA GLY A 86 11.25 -8.38 9.23
C GLY A 86 11.90 -9.74 9.46
N MET A 87 13.21 -9.85 9.19
CA MET A 87 14.05 -11.03 9.39
C MET A 87 14.90 -10.97 10.68
N ASP A 88 14.79 -9.91 11.48
CA ASP A 88 15.51 -9.75 12.74
C ASP A 88 15.08 -10.84 13.73
N GLY A 89 16.06 -11.55 14.29
CA GLY A 89 15.82 -12.66 15.22
C GLY A 89 15.48 -14.01 14.56
N MET A 90 15.41 -14.09 13.22
CA MET A 90 15.26 -15.37 12.51
C MET A 90 16.60 -16.08 12.34
N SER A 91 16.60 -17.42 12.50
CA SER A 91 17.75 -18.25 12.10
C SER A 91 17.90 -18.32 10.58
N GLU A 92 19.08 -18.69 10.07
CA GLU A 92 19.27 -18.85 8.61
C GLU A 92 18.32 -19.88 7.99
N GLU A 93 18.04 -20.97 8.72
CA GLU A 93 17.07 -21.98 8.28
C GLU A 93 15.65 -21.39 8.15
N GLN A 94 15.23 -20.56 9.10
CA GLN A 94 13.94 -19.87 9.05
C GLN A 94 13.87 -18.88 7.88
N LYS A 95 14.94 -18.12 7.65
CA LYS A 95 15.02 -17.20 6.51
C LYS A 95 14.88 -17.94 5.18
N GLN A 96 15.53 -19.08 5.03
CA GLN A 96 15.41 -19.93 3.83
C GLN A 96 14.00 -20.49 3.66
N TYR A 97 13.37 -20.95 4.75
CA TYR A 97 11.99 -21.44 4.71
C TYR A 97 11.01 -20.35 4.24
N GLU A 98 11.11 -19.14 4.79
CA GLU A 98 10.25 -18.02 4.37
C GLU A 98 10.52 -17.58 2.93
N ALA A 99 11.78 -17.63 2.47
CA ALA A 99 12.13 -17.37 1.07
C ALA A 99 11.43 -18.36 0.12
N ILE A 100 11.38 -19.64 0.49
CA ILE A 100 10.67 -20.67 -0.30
C ILE A 100 9.16 -20.42 -0.28
N GLN A 101 8.57 -20.07 0.87
CA GLN A 101 7.15 -19.73 0.95
C GLN A 101 6.81 -18.53 0.06
N LEU A 102 7.67 -17.51 0.03
CA LEU A 102 7.49 -16.34 -0.81
C LEU A 102 7.47 -16.71 -2.30
N VAL A 103 8.40 -17.55 -2.75
CA VAL A 103 8.44 -18.04 -4.14
C VAL A 103 7.16 -18.78 -4.49
N GLN A 104 6.66 -19.65 -3.60
CA GLN A 104 5.40 -20.36 -3.82
C GLN A 104 4.19 -19.43 -3.86
N ALA A 105 4.16 -18.38 -3.03
CA ALA A 105 3.10 -17.39 -3.04
C ALA A 105 3.10 -16.58 -4.35
N MET A 106 4.27 -16.16 -4.82
CA MET A 106 4.41 -15.49 -6.12
C MET A 106 3.98 -16.39 -7.29
N ASP A 107 4.38 -17.66 -7.28
CA ASP A 107 3.98 -18.63 -8.30
C ASP A 107 2.46 -18.79 -8.36
N LYS A 108 1.78 -18.90 -7.21
CA LYS A 108 0.31 -18.94 -7.14
C LYS A 108 -0.34 -17.67 -7.72
N LEU A 109 0.22 -16.50 -7.44
CA LEU A 109 -0.30 -15.22 -7.95
C LEU A 109 -0.11 -15.09 -9.47
N MET A 110 1.02 -15.59 -9.99
CA MET A 110 1.27 -15.64 -11.43
C MET A 110 0.37 -16.66 -12.14
N ALA A 111 0.23 -17.86 -11.58
CA ALA A 111 -0.62 -18.92 -12.11
C ALA A 111 -2.11 -18.54 -12.15
N SER A 112 -2.57 -17.76 -11.16
CA SER A 112 -3.94 -17.22 -11.14
C SER A 112 -4.13 -16.00 -12.04
N GLY A 113 -3.06 -15.46 -12.62
CA GLY A 113 -3.10 -14.28 -13.50
C GLY A 113 -3.33 -12.95 -12.77
N ILE A 114 -3.29 -12.94 -11.44
CA ILE A 114 -3.43 -11.73 -10.62
C ILE A 114 -2.19 -10.85 -10.78
N VAL A 115 -1.01 -11.47 -10.82
CA VAL A 115 0.27 -10.80 -11.02
C VAL A 115 0.87 -11.26 -12.33
N LYS A 116 1.39 -10.33 -13.13
CA LYS A 116 2.04 -10.60 -14.41
C LYS A 116 3.39 -9.90 -14.46
N PRO A 117 4.46 -10.56 -14.95
CA PRO A 117 5.74 -9.91 -15.16
C PRO A 117 5.60 -8.75 -16.14
N GLY A 118 6.08 -7.57 -15.74
CA GLY A 118 6.04 -6.36 -16.53
C GLY A 118 7.45 -5.83 -16.83
N THR A 119 7.61 -5.20 -18.00
CA THR A 119 8.82 -4.47 -18.39
C THR A 119 8.44 -3.08 -18.90
N ILE A 120 9.40 -2.16 -18.97
CA ILE A 120 9.17 -0.80 -19.48
C ILE A 120 9.30 -0.84 -21.01
N GLY A 121 8.26 -0.41 -21.71
CA GLY A 121 8.25 -0.25 -23.16
C GLY A 121 9.07 0.95 -23.63
N GLU A 122 9.32 1.04 -24.94
CA GLU A 122 9.99 2.19 -25.57
C GLU A 122 9.21 3.51 -25.37
N ASP A 123 7.91 3.41 -25.13
CA ASP A 123 7.00 4.52 -24.80
C ASP A 123 7.09 4.97 -23.34
N GLY A 124 7.94 4.34 -22.53
CA GLY A 124 8.11 4.60 -21.10
C GLY A 124 6.98 4.05 -20.23
N LYS A 125 6.04 3.28 -20.78
CA LYS A 125 4.93 2.68 -20.02
C LYS A 125 5.20 1.22 -19.65
N VAL A 126 4.54 0.75 -18.60
CA VAL A 126 4.62 -0.65 -18.18
C VAL A 126 3.84 -1.51 -19.18
N ARG A 127 4.49 -2.55 -19.71
CA ARG A 127 3.90 -3.57 -20.58
C ARG A 127 4.15 -4.97 -20.04
N GLU A 128 3.27 -5.91 -20.36
CA GLU A 128 3.47 -7.33 -20.05
C GLU A 128 4.67 -7.89 -20.85
N VAL A 129 5.40 -8.80 -20.21
CA VAL A 129 6.55 -9.48 -20.82
C VAL A 129 6.07 -10.65 -21.66
N SER A 130 6.53 -10.74 -22.91
CA SER A 130 6.24 -11.89 -23.78
C SER A 130 7.14 -13.08 -23.50
N HIS A 131 8.43 -12.83 -23.19
CA HIS A 131 9.40 -13.90 -22.95
C HIS A 131 10.33 -13.58 -21.76
N VAL A 132 10.66 -14.60 -20.96
CA VAL A 132 11.47 -14.47 -19.73
C VAL A 132 12.81 -13.77 -19.96
N LEU A 133 13.40 -13.93 -21.14
CA LEU A 133 14.67 -13.27 -21.53
C LEU A 133 14.61 -11.73 -21.50
N GLU A 134 13.42 -11.14 -21.69
CA GLU A 134 13.26 -9.69 -21.62
C GLU A 134 13.47 -9.14 -20.21
N LEU A 135 13.29 -9.97 -19.16
CA LEU A 135 13.55 -9.60 -17.76
C LEU A 135 15.05 -9.58 -17.45
N ILE A 136 15.84 -10.40 -18.15
CA ILE A 136 17.28 -10.58 -17.87
C ILE A 136 18.11 -9.51 -18.59
N LYS A 137 17.61 -8.97 -19.72
CA LYS A 137 18.34 -8.01 -20.57
C LYS A 137 18.85 -6.76 -19.83
N ASN A 138 18.18 -6.35 -18.75
CA ASN A 138 18.53 -5.16 -17.96
C ASN A 138 18.94 -5.51 -16.52
N ALA A 139 19.14 -6.78 -16.19
CA ALA A 139 19.63 -7.16 -14.87
C ALA A 139 21.09 -6.69 -14.73
N PRO A 140 21.47 -6.01 -13.64
CA PRO A 140 22.88 -5.74 -13.37
C PRO A 140 23.60 -7.09 -13.28
N GLU A 141 24.69 -7.25 -14.04
CA GLU A 141 25.57 -8.40 -13.84
C GLU A 141 26.08 -8.32 -12.39
N ASN A 142 25.79 -9.35 -11.59
CA ASN A 142 26.42 -9.51 -10.29
C ASN A 142 27.92 -9.63 -10.55
N SER A 143 28.67 -8.56 -10.30
CA SER A 143 30.10 -8.64 -10.15
C SER A 143 30.35 -9.42 -8.86
N ASP A 144 30.45 -10.74 -8.96
CA ASP A 144 31.04 -11.57 -7.93
C ASP A 144 32.50 -11.12 -7.78
N SER A 145 32.73 -10.12 -6.93
CA SER A 145 34.06 -9.78 -6.45
C SER A 145 34.41 -10.80 -5.37
N ASP A 146 34.70 -12.03 -5.78
CA ASP A 146 35.56 -12.93 -5.02
C ASP A 146 36.94 -12.25 -4.96
N SER A 147 37.20 -11.57 -3.84
CA SER A 147 38.54 -11.12 -3.48
C SER A 147 39.04 -12.02 -2.36
N ASP A 148 40.21 -12.63 -2.62
CA ASP A 148 41.00 -13.55 -1.80
C ASP A 148 41.14 -13.17 -0.31
#